data_AF-A0A6I1MT08-F1
#
_entry.id   AF-A0A6I1MT08-F1
#
_cell.length_a   1.000
_cell.length_b   1.000
_cell.length_c   1.000
_cell.angle_alpha   90.00
_cell.angle_beta   90.00
_cell.angle_gamma   90.00
#
_symmetry.space_group_name_H-M   'P 1'
#
loop_
_entity.id
_entity.type
_entity.pdbx_description
1 polymer ?
#
loop_
_entity_poly.entity_id
_entity_poly.type
_entity_poly.pdbx_seq_one_letter_code
_entity_poly.pdbx_strand_id
1 'polypeptide(L)'
;MTTIIKTVKQYSYQLDKDVIKELLFIANEYKTVKNYVYSRYSGINSISLLGKDRKIRDEWVKSKFAEQWKLPARYWKLALNEAFGNIKSQWSNIKNKIKNKIKNAINNNGNLSANDKHYINYILKATSLYHKVLIQLR
;
A
#
# COMPACT_ATOMS: atom_id res chain seq x y z
N MET A 1 -36.04 -8.60 -25.41
CA MET A 1 -35.30 -7.39 -25.84
C MET A 1 -33.82 -7.73 -25.82
N THR A 2 -33.17 -7.72 -26.98
CA THR A 2 -31.75 -8.07 -27.15
C THR A 2 -30.88 -6.85 -26.92
N THR A 3 -29.98 -6.92 -25.94
CA THR A 3 -29.07 -5.81 -25.57
C THR A 3 -27.99 -5.66 -26.64
N ILE A 4 -28.02 -4.57 -27.40
CA ILE A 4 -27.02 -4.26 -28.43
C ILE A 4 -25.79 -3.64 -27.76
N ILE A 5 -24.64 -4.30 -27.86
CA ILE A 5 -23.35 -3.78 -27.36
C ILE A 5 -22.72 -2.93 -28.49
N LYS A 6 -22.61 -1.61 -28.29
CA LYS A 6 -21.91 -0.70 -29.21
C LYS A 6 -20.60 -0.23 -28.58
N THR A 7 -19.52 -0.23 -29.37
CA THR A 7 -18.23 0.36 -28.98
C THR A 7 -18.38 1.87 -28.89
N VAL A 8 -18.29 2.43 -27.68
CA VAL A 8 -18.23 3.88 -27.47
C VAL A 8 -16.80 4.34 -27.74
N LYS A 9 -16.59 5.09 -28.82
CA LYS A 9 -15.34 5.81 -29.07
C LYS A 9 -15.46 7.20 -28.43
N GLN A 10 -14.75 7.42 -27.33
CA GLN A 10 -14.60 8.76 -26.76
C GLN A 10 -13.45 9.48 -27.47
N TYR A 11 -13.78 10.56 -28.16
CA TYR A 11 -12.81 11.45 -28.79
C TYR A 11 -12.50 12.58 -27.80
N SER A 12 -11.24 12.74 -27.42
CA SER A 12 -10.80 13.95 -26.72
C SER A 12 -10.51 15.04 -27.73
N TYR A 13 -10.79 16.30 -27.37
CA TYR A 13 -10.26 17.43 -28.11
C TYR A 13 -8.73 17.35 -28.14
N GLN A 14 -8.14 17.83 -29.22
CA GLN A 14 -6.69 17.94 -29.31
C GLN A 14 -6.24 18.94 -28.25
N LEU A 15 -5.42 18.47 -27.31
CA LEU A 15 -4.90 19.31 -26.25
C LEU A 15 -3.78 20.19 -26.79
N ASP A 16 -3.75 21.43 -26.33
CA ASP A 16 -2.62 22.31 -26.60
C ASP A 16 -1.34 21.77 -25.96
N LYS A 17 -0.19 22.09 -26.56
CA LYS A 17 1.14 21.65 -26.11
C LYS A 17 1.39 22.04 -24.65
N ASP A 18 0.94 23.21 -24.22
CA ASP A 18 1.17 23.67 -22.86
C ASP A 18 0.31 22.92 -21.84
N VAL A 19 -0.94 22.58 -22.19
CA VAL A 19 -1.78 21.68 -21.37
C VAL A 19 -1.16 20.29 -21.26
N ILE A 20 -0.61 19.75 -22.36
CA ILE A 20 0.09 18.47 -22.33
C ILE A 20 1.30 18.51 -21.41
N LYS A 21 2.10 19.59 -21.46
CA LYS A 21 3.27 19.76 -20.57
C LYS A 21 2.84 19.79 -19.10
N GLU A 22 1.78 20.52 -18.77
CA GLU A 22 1.26 20.58 -17.41
C GLU A 22 0.79 19.21 -16.92
N LEU A 23 0.04 18.48 -17.74
CA LEU A 23 -0.42 17.12 -17.41
C LEU A 23 0.75 16.16 -17.19
N LEU A 24 1.77 16.22 -18.04
CA LEU A 24 2.98 15.40 -17.89
C LEU A 24 3.74 15.75 -16.60
N PHE A 25 3.84 17.04 -16.27
CA PHE A 25 4.43 17.50 -15.02
C PHE A 25 3.67 16.94 -13.81
N ILE A 26 2.34 17.10 -13.78
CA ILE A 26 1.50 16.59 -12.68
C ILE A 26 1.67 15.07 -12.57
N ALA A 27 1.62 14.35 -13.68
CA ALA A 27 1.77 12.89 -13.69
C ALA A 27 3.13 12.43 -13.17
N ASN A 28 4.20 13.13 -13.56
CA ASN A 28 5.55 12.82 -13.11
C ASN A 28 5.72 13.07 -11.61
N GLU A 29 5.31 14.23 -11.13
CA GLU A 29 5.43 14.53 -9.70
C GLU A 29 4.52 13.66 -8.84
N TYR A 30 3.32 13.32 -9.34
CA TYR A 30 2.43 12.38 -8.66
C TYR A 30 3.09 11.01 -8.49
N LYS A 31 3.76 10.51 -9.53
CA LYS A 31 4.57 9.29 -9.47
C LYS A 31 5.72 9.44 -8.48
N THR A 32 6.43 10.56 -8.47
CA THR A 32 7.52 10.84 -7.52
C THR A 32 7.04 10.76 -6.08
N VAL A 33 5.90 11.37 -5.74
CA VAL A 33 5.29 11.28 -4.40
C VAL A 33 5.02 9.81 -4.04
N LYS A 34 4.40 9.04 -4.94
CA LYS A 34 4.12 7.61 -4.67
C LYS A 34 5.39 6.81 -4.44
N ASN A 35 6.42 7.02 -5.26
CA ASN A 35 7.70 6.35 -5.13
C ASN A 35 8.40 6.68 -3.81
N TYR A 36 8.33 7.93 -3.36
CA TYR A 36 8.83 8.33 -2.04
C TYR A 36 8.12 7.55 -0.93
N VAL A 37 6.78 7.50 -0.96
CA VAL A 37 5.98 6.77 0.03
C VAL A 37 6.33 5.28 0.02
N TYR A 38 6.46 4.66 -1.15
CA TYR A 38 6.84 3.26 -1.24
C TYR A 38 8.24 3.00 -0.66
N SER A 39 9.22 3.83 -1.02
CA SER A 39 10.60 3.71 -0.52
C SER A 39 10.67 3.82 1.01
N ARG A 40 9.91 4.74 1.61
CA ARG A 40 9.94 4.97 3.06
C ARG A 40 9.09 3.98 3.86
N TYR A 41 7.90 3.63 3.36
CA TYR A 41 6.85 3.01 4.19
C TYR A 41 6.49 1.56 3.81
N SER A 42 7.12 0.98 2.77
CA SER A 42 6.84 -0.42 2.38
C SER A 42 7.67 -1.46 3.14
N GLY A 43 8.72 -1.03 3.84
CA GLY A 43 9.64 -1.92 4.55
C GLY A 43 9.02 -2.57 5.79
N ILE A 44 9.66 -3.64 6.28
CA ILE A 44 9.22 -4.36 7.48
C ILE A 44 9.24 -3.48 8.74
N ASN A 45 10.22 -2.58 8.84
CA ASN A 45 10.34 -1.64 9.96
C ASN A 45 9.22 -0.59 9.99
N SER A 46 8.61 -0.30 8.84
CA SER A 46 7.51 0.65 8.71
C SER A 46 6.14 0.02 8.90
N ILE A 47 6.05 -1.27 9.26
CA ILE A 47 4.77 -1.95 9.52
C ILE A 47 3.96 -1.30 10.65
N SER A 48 4.65 -0.70 11.64
CA SER A 48 4.06 0.06 12.74
C SER A 48 3.46 1.41 12.30
N LEU A 49 3.81 1.86 11.09
CA LEU A 49 3.36 3.12 10.49
C LEU A 49 2.17 2.94 9.54
N LEU A 50 1.76 1.70 9.22
CA LEU A 50 0.68 1.45 8.26
C LEU A 50 -0.63 2.15 8.62
N GLY A 51 -0.96 2.28 9.91
CA GLY A 51 -2.17 2.99 10.37
C GLY A 51 -1.97 4.48 10.64
N LYS A 52 -0.81 5.05 10.31
CA LYS A 52 -0.42 6.43 10.66
C LYS A 52 -0.36 7.36 9.44
N ASP A 53 -0.97 6.98 8.32
CA ASP A 53 -1.01 7.74 7.08
C ASP A 53 -1.54 9.17 7.26
N ARG A 54 -2.59 9.35 8.08
CA ARG A 54 -3.09 10.69 8.44
C ARG A 54 -2.07 11.51 9.24
N LYS A 55 -1.41 10.90 10.22
CA LYS A 55 -0.38 11.59 11.04
C LYS A 55 0.80 12.04 10.18
N ILE A 56 1.26 11.16 9.28
CA ILE A 56 2.34 11.46 8.33
C ILE A 56 1.93 12.60 7.39
N ARG A 57 0.71 12.57 6.86
CA ARG A 57 0.17 13.65 6.03
C ARG A 57 0.16 14.99 6.79
N ASP A 58 -0.32 14.99 8.03
CA ASP A 58 -0.43 16.20 8.84
C ASP A 58 0.97 16.75 9.19
N GLU A 59 1.93 15.88 9.43
CA GLU A 59 3.35 16.24 9.59
C GLU A 59 3.94 16.87 8.33
N TRP A 60 3.62 16.33 7.13
CA TRP A 60 4.08 16.91 5.86
C TRP A 60 3.51 18.31 5.61
N VAL A 61 2.26 18.56 6.04
CA VAL A 61 1.66 19.91 5.99
C VAL A 61 2.37 20.84 6.97
N LYS A 62 2.53 20.41 8.23
CA LYS A 62 3.14 21.22 9.28
C LYS A 62 4.59 21.61 8.96
N SER A 63 5.35 20.67 8.41
CA SER A 63 6.76 20.87 8.04
C SER A 63 6.97 21.49 6.66
N LYS A 64 5.89 21.72 5.89
CA LYS A 64 5.93 22.10 4.48
C LYS A 64 6.72 21.13 3.58
N PHE A 65 6.98 19.91 4.06
CA PHE A 65 7.73 18.89 3.32
C PHE A 65 7.13 18.64 1.93
N ALA A 66 5.79 18.69 1.81
CA ALA A 66 5.13 18.42 0.53
C ALA A 66 5.33 19.50 -0.55
N GLU A 67 5.83 20.69 -0.20
CA GLU A 67 6.06 21.77 -1.15
C GLU A 67 7.20 21.45 -2.15
N GLN A 68 8.10 20.53 -1.80
CA GLN A 68 9.23 20.14 -2.65
C GLN A 68 8.80 19.59 -4.02
N TRP A 69 7.62 18.97 -4.12
CA TRP A 69 7.09 18.39 -5.35
C TRP A 69 6.35 19.41 -6.23
N LYS A 70 6.20 20.66 -5.77
CA LYS A 70 5.52 21.74 -6.50
C LYS A 70 4.13 21.34 -7.03
N LEU A 71 3.46 20.42 -6.32
CA LEU A 71 2.14 19.93 -6.66
C LEU A 71 1.06 20.63 -5.82
N PRO A 72 -0.10 20.95 -6.42
CA PRO A 72 -1.27 21.35 -5.66
C PRO A 72 -1.61 20.33 -4.57
N ALA A 73 -2.08 20.83 -3.42
CA ALA A 73 -2.23 20.02 -2.21
C ALA A 73 -3.12 18.78 -2.40
N ARG A 74 -4.12 18.86 -3.28
CA ARG A 74 -5.02 17.76 -3.58
C ARG A 74 -4.28 16.57 -4.21
N TYR A 75 -3.36 16.82 -5.13
CA TYR A 75 -2.69 15.75 -5.89
C TYR A 75 -1.73 14.95 -5.03
N TRP A 76 -0.82 15.59 -4.29
CA TRP A 76 0.11 14.84 -3.46
C TRP A 76 -0.60 14.10 -2.30
N LYS A 77 -1.72 14.64 -1.78
CA LYS A 77 -2.54 13.94 -0.78
C LYS A 77 -3.19 12.68 -1.34
N LEU A 78 -3.68 12.73 -2.59
CA LEU A 78 -4.21 11.55 -3.28
C LEU A 78 -3.11 10.52 -3.52
N ALA A 79 -1.95 10.95 -4.02
CA ALA A 79 -0.79 10.08 -4.22
C ALA A 79 -0.37 9.35 -2.94
N LEU A 80 -0.29 10.09 -1.82
CA LEU A 80 0.01 9.54 -0.50
C LEU A 80 -1.03 8.46 -0.10
N ASN A 81 -2.32 8.80 -0.16
CA ASN A 81 -3.39 7.89 0.23
C ASN A 81 -3.40 6.61 -0.62
N GLU A 82 -3.25 6.74 -1.94
CA GLU A 82 -3.17 5.58 -2.85
C GLU A 82 -1.97 4.70 -2.54
N ALA A 83 -0.79 5.30 -2.36
CA ALA A 83 0.41 4.55 -2.04
C ALA A 83 0.28 3.81 -0.71
N PHE A 84 -0.26 4.43 0.34
CA PHE A 84 -0.57 3.73 1.59
C PHE A 84 -1.63 2.64 1.43
N GLY A 85 -2.68 2.87 0.62
CA GLY A 85 -3.68 1.87 0.29
C GLY A 85 -3.06 0.63 -0.36
N ASN A 86 -2.15 0.84 -1.30
CA ASN A 86 -1.39 -0.23 -1.95
C ASN A 86 -0.50 -0.98 -0.97
N ILE A 87 0.28 -0.27 -0.14
CA ILE A 87 1.13 -0.88 0.88
C ILE A 87 0.29 -1.74 1.84
N LYS A 88 -0.82 -1.19 2.38
CA LYS A 88 -1.75 -1.92 3.27
C LYS A 88 -2.27 -3.20 2.62
N SER A 89 -2.67 -3.10 1.35
CA SER A 89 -3.19 -4.24 0.58
C SER A 89 -2.12 -5.31 0.35
N GLN A 90 -0.90 -4.92 -0.01
CA GLN A 90 0.22 -5.84 -0.20
C GLN A 90 0.57 -6.57 1.10
N TRP A 91 0.64 -5.86 2.24
CA TRP A 91 0.86 -6.49 3.54
C TRP A 91 -0.24 -7.50 3.91
N SER A 92 -1.51 -7.16 3.66
CA SER A 92 -2.63 -8.08 3.88
C SER A 92 -2.51 -9.33 3.02
N ASN A 93 -2.21 -9.17 1.72
CA ASN A 93 -2.04 -10.27 0.78
C ASN A 93 -0.88 -11.19 1.15
N ILE A 94 0.27 -10.61 1.52
CA ILE A 94 1.46 -11.34 1.97
C ILE A 94 1.15 -12.11 3.26
N LYS A 95 0.48 -11.47 4.24
CA LYS A 95 0.06 -12.12 5.49
C LYS A 95 -0.83 -13.34 5.21
N ASN A 96 -1.80 -13.22 4.32
CA ASN A 96 -2.68 -14.33 3.94
C ASN A 96 -1.91 -15.47 3.27
N LYS A 97 -1.01 -15.13 2.34
CA LYS A 97 -0.14 -16.12 1.67
C LYS A 97 0.75 -16.87 2.67
N ILE A 98 1.40 -16.15 3.58
CA ILE A 98 2.26 -16.73 4.62
C ILE A 98 1.44 -17.60 5.57
N LYS A 99 0.29 -17.11 6.03
CA LYS A 99 -0.61 -17.86 6.91
C LYS A 99 -1.04 -19.18 6.28
N ASN A 100 -1.39 -19.19 5.00
CA ASN A 100 -1.77 -20.41 4.28
C ASN A 100 -0.59 -21.39 4.16
N LYS A 101 0.61 -20.89 3.80
CA LYS A 101 1.82 -21.70 3.75
C LYS A 101 2.15 -22.34 5.09
N ILE A 102 2.11 -21.57 6.18
CA ILE A 102 2.42 -22.07 7.52
C ILE A 102 1.37 -23.08 7.99
N LYS A 103 0.08 -22.83 7.74
CA LYS A 103 -0.98 -23.80 8.06
C LYS A 103 -0.76 -25.15 7.39
N ASN A 104 -0.42 -25.16 6.10
CA ASN A 104 -0.10 -26.39 5.38
C ASN A 104 1.12 -27.10 5.99
N ALA A 105 2.18 -26.35 6.32
CA ALA A 105 3.37 -26.91 6.96
C ALA A 105 3.07 -27.51 8.35
N ILE A 106 2.24 -26.85 9.16
CA ILE A 106 1.85 -27.33 10.49
C ILE A 106 1.01 -28.61 10.40
N ASN A 107 0.09 -28.68 9.44
CA ASN A 107 -0.77 -29.85 9.26
C ASN A 107 0.03 -31.08 8.82
N ASN A 108 1.03 -30.88 7.97
CA ASN A 108 1.88 -31.95 7.46
C ASN A 108 3.01 -32.35 8.44
N ASN A 109 3.24 -31.56 9.50
CA ASN A 109 4.27 -31.84 10.49
C ASN A 109 3.70 -32.70 11.64
N GLY A 110 4.14 -33.96 11.70
CA GLY A 110 3.79 -34.90 12.75
C GLY A 110 4.46 -34.65 14.09
N ASN A 111 5.54 -33.85 14.12
CA ASN A 111 6.33 -33.62 15.33
C ASN A 111 5.81 -32.47 16.21
N LEU A 112 4.74 -31.78 15.78
CA LEU A 112 4.14 -30.66 16.53
C LEU A 112 2.99 -31.16 17.40
N SER A 113 3.00 -30.82 18.69
CA SER A 113 1.89 -31.10 19.60
C SER A 113 0.67 -30.22 19.28
N ALA A 114 -0.52 -30.61 19.74
CA ALA A 114 -1.73 -29.81 19.57
C ALA A 114 -1.59 -28.38 20.12
N ASN A 115 -0.87 -28.23 21.24
CA ASN A 115 -0.59 -26.94 21.87
C ASN A 115 0.30 -26.07 20.97
N ASP A 116 1.33 -26.64 20.35
CA ASP A 116 2.21 -25.93 19.41
C ASP A 116 1.42 -25.44 18.19
N LYS A 117 0.58 -26.31 17.62
CA LYS A 117 -0.28 -25.97 16.48
C LYS A 117 -1.23 -24.83 16.83
N HIS A 118 -1.85 -24.87 18.01
CA HIS A 118 -2.72 -23.81 18.49
C HIS A 118 -1.98 -22.49 18.67
N TYR A 119 -0.81 -22.52 19.32
CA TYR A 119 0.01 -21.33 19.59
C TYR A 119 0.44 -20.63 18.29
N ILE A 120 0.93 -21.38 17.30
CA ILE A 120 1.33 -20.78 16.01
C ILE A 120 0.12 -20.14 15.31
N ASN A 121 -1.03 -20.83 15.29
CA ASN A 121 -2.25 -20.27 14.71
C ASN A 121 -2.73 -18.99 15.42
N TYR A 122 -2.58 -18.93 16.75
CA TYR A 122 -2.89 -17.74 17.54
C TYR A 122 -2.01 -16.55 17.15
N ILE A 123 -0.68 -16.74 17.06
CA ILE A 123 0.26 -15.69 16.60
C ILE A 123 -0.12 -15.19 15.20
N LEU A 124 -0.38 -16.10 14.26
CA LEU A 124 -0.75 -15.73 12.87
C LEU A 124 -2.08 -14.97 12.78
N LYS A 125 -2.99 -15.20 13.73
CA LYS A 125 -4.28 -14.50 13.80
C LYS A 125 -4.11 -13.11 14.43
N ALA A 126 -3.39 -13.01 15.54
CA ALA A 126 -3.17 -11.77 16.26
C ALA A 126 -2.20 -10.84 15.50
N THR A 127 -2.72 -9.85 14.78
CA THR A 127 -1.93 -8.92 13.94
C THR A 127 -0.78 -8.24 14.70
N SER A 128 -1.01 -7.83 15.95
CA SER A 128 0.03 -7.20 16.76
C SER A 128 1.20 -8.16 17.07
N LEU A 129 0.91 -9.40 17.44
CA LEU A 129 1.92 -10.42 17.71
C LEU A 129 2.65 -10.82 16.42
N TYR A 130 1.91 -11.03 15.34
CA TYR A 130 2.49 -11.29 14.01
C TYR A 130 3.48 -10.20 13.60
N HIS A 131 3.12 -8.92 13.76
CA HIS A 131 4.03 -7.81 13.46
C HIS A 131 5.26 -7.80 14.38
N LYS A 132 5.11 -8.10 15.68
CA LYS A 132 6.25 -8.19 16.61
C LYS A 132 7.25 -9.27 16.19
N VAL A 133 6.76 -10.46 15.83
CA VAL A 133 7.61 -11.56 15.35
C VAL A 133 8.36 -11.15 14.08
N LEU A 134 7.68 -10.52 13.13
CA LEU A 134 8.30 -10.03 11.89
C LEU A 134 9.42 -9.01 12.12
N ILE A 135 9.25 -8.10 13.08
CA ILE A 135 10.25 -7.09 13.41
C ILE A 135 11.43 -7.72 14.17
N GLN A 136 11.19 -8.71 15.02
CA GLN A 136 12.19 -9.35 15.87
C GLN A 136 13.10 -10.34 15.11
N LEU A 137 12.67 -10.88 13.97
CA LEU A 137 13.44 -11.86 13.17
C LEU A 137 14.57 -11.23 12.33
N ARG A 138 15.12 -10.11 12.78
CA ARG A 138 16.24 -9.38 12.17
C ARG A 138 17.30 -9.10 13.23
#